data_AF-A0A067F876-F1
#
_entry.id   AF-A0A067F876-F1
#
_cell.length_a   1.000
_cell.length_b   1.000
_cell.length_c   1.000
_cell.angle_alpha   90.00
_cell.angle_beta   90.00
_cell.angle_gamma   90.00
#
_symmetry.space_group_name_H-M   'P 1'
#
loop_
_entity.id
_entity.type
_entity.pdbx_description
1 polymer ?
#
loop_
_entity_poly.entity_id
_entity_poly.type
_entity_poly.pdbx_seq_one_letter_code
_entity_poly.pdbx_strand_id
1 'polypeptide(L)'
;MRQWQSAVRDGLVEVGVLPYNGFTYDHMYGTKIGGTIFDQNGQRHTAADLLEYANPSGLTLLLHASVHKVLFRIKGKARPVAHGVVFRDATGAKHRAYLKNGPKNEIIVSAGALGSPQLLMLSG
;
A
#
# COMPACT_ATOMS: atom_id res chain seq x y z
N MET A 1 -10.78 -9.97 25.86
CA MET A 1 -9.71 -8.94 25.93
C MET A 1 -8.62 -9.45 26.85
N ARG A 2 -7.34 -9.30 26.48
CA ARG A 2 -6.23 -9.76 27.34
C ARG A 2 -6.07 -8.80 28.53
N GLN A 3 -5.63 -9.32 29.68
CA GLN A 3 -5.49 -8.57 30.95
C GLN A 3 -4.74 -7.25 30.78
N TRP A 4 -3.63 -7.25 30.03
CA TRP A 4 -2.84 -6.05 29.77
C TRP A 4 -3.62 -4.94 29.04
N GLN A 5 -4.40 -5.30 28.01
CA GLN A 5 -5.16 -4.32 27.23
C GLN A 5 -6.29 -3.71 28.07
N SER A 6 -6.91 -4.50 28.96
CA SER A 6 -7.89 -3.99 29.92
C SER A 6 -7.26 -3.01 30.91
N ALA A 7 -6.09 -3.34 31.47
CA ALA A 7 -5.38 -2.46 32.39
C ALA A 7 -4.98 -1.13 31.72
N VAL A 8 -4.49 -1.14 30.47
CA VAL A 8 -4.16 0.08 29.72
C VAL A 8 -5.41 0.93 29.46
N ARG A 9 -6.53 0.30 29.05
CA ARG A 9 -7.81 1.01 28.88
C ARG A 9 -8.23 1.70 30.17
N ASP A 10 -8.22 0.97 31.29
CA ASP A 10 -8.70 1.49 32.57
C ASP A 10 -7.80 2.62 33.08
N GLY A 11 -6.48 2.49 32.94
CA GLY A 11 -5.53 3.56 33.28
C GLY A 11 -5.71 4.81 32.43
N LEU A 12 -5.95 4.68 31.11
CA LEU A 12 -6.21 5.83 30.24
C LEU A 12 -7.49 6.59 30.65
N VAL A 13 -8.53 5.85 31.02
CA VAL A 13 -9.78 6.41 31.54
C VAL A 13 -9.55 7.10 32.89
N GLU A 14 -8.79 6.47 33.79
CA GLU A 14 -8.45 6.98 35.12
C GLU A 14 -7.69 8.32 35.06
N VAL A 15 -6.75 8.47 34.11
CA VAL A 15 -6.00 9.73 33.91
C VAL A 15 -6.72 10.76 33.03
N GLY A 16 -8.01 10.55 32.72
CA GLY A 16 -8.86 11.55 32.07
C GLY A 16 -8.88 11.54 30.54
N VAL A 17 -8.37 10.49 29.88
CA VAL A 17 -8.51 10.32 28.42
C VAL A 17 -9.94 9.82 28.11
N LEU A 18 -10.89 10.74 28.25
CA LEU A 18 -12.33 10.50 28.15
C LEU A 18 -12.91 11.01 26.83
N PRO A 19 -14.08 10.51 26.40
CA PRO A 19 -14.82 9.39 26.99
C PRO A 19 -14.19 8.04 26.64
N TYR A 20 -14.65 6.97 27.30
CA TYR A 20 -14.44 5.62 26.79
C TYR A 20 -15.48 5.31 25.71
N ASN A 21 -15.04 5.26 24.45
CA ASN A 21 -15.89 5.07 23.27
C ASN A 21 -16.21 3.60 22.98
N GLY A 22 -15.82 2.66 23.84
CA GLY A 22 -16.01 1.24 23.58
C GLY A 22 -15.16 0.72 22.41
N PHE A 23 -15.71 -0.22 21.65
CA PHE A 23 -15.11 -0.73 20.42
C PHE A 23 -15.57 0.07 19.20
N THR A 24 -14.63 0.56 18.40
CA THR A 24 -14.92 1.26 17.13
C THR A 24 -13.74 1.16 16.16
N TYR A 25 -14.04 1.18 14.86
CA TYR A 25 -13.04 1.32 13.80
C TYR A 25 -12.65 2.78 13.53
N ASP A 26 -13.41 3.73 14.06
CA ASP A 26 -13.25 5.15 13.75
C ASP A 26 -12.08 5.77 14.51
N HIS A 27 -11.41 6.72 13.84
CA HIS A 27 -10.48 7.62 14.51
C HIS A 27 -11.26 8.75 15.19
N MET A 28 -11.28 8.71 16.53
CA MET A 28 -11.90 9.74 17.36
C MET A 28 -11.12 9.95 18.67
N TYR A 29 -11.30 11.12 19.28
CA TYR A 29 -10.74 11.48 20.58
C TYR A 29 -11.31 10.60 21.71
N GLY A 30 -10.53 10.41 22.77
CA GLY A 30 -10.88 9.57 23.92
C GLY A 30 -10.30 8.14 23.84
N THR A 31 -10.60 7.35 24.86
CA THR A 31 -10.13 5.96 24.96
C THR A 31 -11.03 5.04 24.13
N LYS A 32 -10.46 4.15 23.33
CA LYS A 32 -11.20 3.20 22.50
C LYS A 32 -10.44 1.90 22.28
N ILE A 33 -11.16 0.86 21.88
CA ILE A 33 -10.60 -0.40 21.39
C ILE A 33 -10.81 -0.44 19.89
N GLY A 34 -9.72 -0.48 19.14
CA GLY A 34 -9.75 -0.58 17.69
C GLY A 34 -9.83 -2.02 17.19
N GLY A 35 -10.06 -2.15 15.88
CA GLY A 35 -9.83 -3.40 15.15
C GLY A 35 -8.35 -3.80 15.12
N THR A 36 -8.11 -5.05 14.78
CA THR A 36 -6.77 -5.62 14.58
C THR A 36 -6.76 -6.43 13.29
N ILE A 37 -5.59 -6.52 12.66
CA ILE A 37 -5.35 -7.39 11.50
C ILE A 37 -4.97 -8.82 11.91
N PHE A 38 -5.11 -9.17 13.19
CA PHE A 38 -4.96 -10.53 13.68
C PHE A 38 -6.33 -11.13 13.97
N ASP A 39 -6.56 -12.35 13.50
CA ASP A 39 -7.79 -13.08 13.78
C ASP A 39 -7.81 -13.67 15.21
N GLN A 40 -8.85 -14.45 15.50
CA GLN A 40 -9.04 -15.09 16.81
C GLN A 40 -8.01 -16.19 17.10
N ASN A 41 -7.43 -16.79 16.05
CA ASN A 41 -6.39 -17.81 16.13
C ASN A 41 -4.98 -17.20 16.26
N GLY A 42 -4.86 -15.88 16.16
CA GLY A 42 -3.59 -15.17 16.15
C GLY A 42 -2.90 -15.16 14.78
N GLN A 43 -3.60 -15.53 13.71
CA GLN A 43 -3.12 -15.41 12.34
C GLN A 43 -3.21 -13.95 11.87
N ARG A 44 -2.13 -13.46 11.26
CA ARG A 44 -2.11 -12.12 10.67
C ARG A 44 -2.70 -12.15 9.27
N HIS A 45 -3.63 -11.24 9.00
CA HIS A 45 -4.15 -10.94 7.67
C HIS A 45 -3.50 -9.66 7.13
N THR A 46 -3.24 -9.61 5.82
CA THR A 46 -2.50 -8.50 5.21
C THR A 46 -3.21 -7.95 3.98
N ALA A 47 -2.66 -6.89 3.38
CA ALA A 47 -3.15 -6.39 2.11
C ALA A 47 -3.03 -7.43 0.97
N ALA A 48 -2.17 -8.45 1.09
CA ALA A 48 -2.06 -9.51 0.10
C ALA A 48 -3.31 -10.39 0.05
N ASP A 49 -4.02 -10.55 1.18
CA ASP A 49 -5.27 -11.31 1.27
C ASP A 49 -6.36 -10.70 0.37
N LEU A 50 -6.31 -9.38 0.13
CA LEU A 50 -7.24 -8.71 -0.80
C LEU A 50 -7.08 -9.16 -2.26
N LEU A 51 -5.95 -9.79 -2.62
CA LEU A 51 -5.75 -10.37 -3.95
C LEU A 51 -6.66 -11.57 -4.20
N GLU A 52 -7.22 -12.20 -3.15
CA GLU A 52 -8.21 -13.28 -3.28
C GLU A 52 -9.45 -12.83 -4.06
N TYR A 53 -9.80 -11.53 -3.96
CA TYR A 53 -10.94 -10.94 -4.66
C TYR A 53 -10.63 -10.45 -6.08
N ALA A 54 -9.39 -10.58 -6.56
CA ALA A 54 -9.01 -10.14 -7.89
C ALA A 54 -9.48 -11.11 -8.97
N ASN A 55 -9.72 -10.61 -10.20
CA ASN A 55 -9.87 -11.48 -11.36
C ASN A 55 -8.49 -12.00 -11.80
N PRO A 56 -8.18 -13.30 -11.63
CA PRO A 56 -6.84 -13.83 -11.90
C PRO A 56 -6.45 -13.74 -13.38
N SER A 57 -7.41 -13.81 -14.30
CA SER A 57 -7.15 -13.69 -15.75
C SER A 57 -6.76 -12.26 -16.18
N GLY A 58 -7.12 -11.26 -15.38
CA GLY A 58 -6.81 -9.84 -15.62
C GLY A 58 -5.61 -9.32 -14.83
N LEU A 59 -4.97 -10.17 -14.01
CA LEU A 59 -3.90 -9.77 -13.10
C LEU A 59 -2.62 -10.58 -13.39
N THR A 60 -1.47 -9.90 -13.39
CA THR A 60 -0.16 -10.55 -13.39
C THR A 60 0.67 -9.93 -12.28
N LEU A 61 1.11 -10.77 -11.34
CA LEU A 61 1.93 -10.36 -10.21
C LEU A 61 3.37 -10.82 -10.42
N LEU A 62 4.30 -9.87 -10.43
CA LEU A 62 5.73 -10.13 -10.55
C LEU A 62 6.41 -9.86 -9.20
N LEU A 63 6.86 -10.92 -8.53
CA LEU A 63 7.67 -10.82 -7.32
C LEU A 63 9.14 -10.65 -7.68
N HIS A 64 9.92 -10.09 -6.75
CA HIS A 64 11.35 -9.80 -6.95
C HIS A 64 11.62 -8.93 -8.19
N ALA A 65 10.68 -8.05 -8.54
CA ALA A 65 10.73 -7.15 -9.69
C ALA A 65 10.94 -5.71 -9.22
N SER A 66 12.19 -5.32 -8.95
CA SER A 66 12.51 -3.98 -8.46
C SER A 66 12.42 -2.95 -9.59
N VAL A 67 11.36 -2.12 -9.58
CA VAL A 67 11.21 -1.00 -10.51
C VAL A 67 12.19 0.10 -10.17
N HIS A 68 12.92 0.62 -11.17
CA HIS A 68 13.93 1.66 -10.95
C HIS A 68 13.77 2.88 -11.86
N LYS A 69 12.85 2.84 -12.84
CA LYS A 69 12.57 4.00 -13.71
C LYS A 69 11.19 3.93 -14.36
N VAL A 70 10.46 5.04 -14.38
CA VAL A 70 9.29 5.28 -15.22
C VAL A 70 9.72 5.90 -16.55
N LEU A 71 9.13 5.45 -17.66
CA LEU A 71 9.41 5.91 -19.00
C LEU A 71 8.35 6.91 -19.48
N PHE A 72 8.78 8.08 -19.95
CA PHE A 72 7.90 9.15 -20.41
C PHE A 72 8.08 9.46 -21.90
N ARG A 73 6.97 9.69 -22.60
CA ARG A 73 6.94 10.31 -23.93
C ARG A 73 6.85 11.82 -23.74
N ILE A 74 7.88 12.53 -24.18
CA ILE A 74 8.00 13.98 -24.00
C ILE A 74 7.98 14.70 -25.36
N LYS A 75 8.63 14.12 -26.38
CA LYS A 75 8.72 14.73 -27.71
C LYS A 75 7.34 14.88 -28.35
N GLY A 76 7.01 16.09 -28.80
CA GLY A 76 5.75 16.40 -29.46
C GLY A 76 4.52 16.33 -28.54
N LYS A 77 4.71 16.39 -27.22
CA LYS A 77 3.63 16.41 -26.22
C LYS A 77 3.75 17.64 -25.34
N ALA A 78 2.62 18.28 -25.05
CA ALA A 78 2.56 19.43 -24.14
C ALA A 78 2.92 19.08 -22.69
N ARG A 79 2.76 17.80 -22.31
CA ARG A 79 3.13 17.26 -21.00
C ARG A 79 3.74 15.87 -21.15
N PRO A 80 4.71 15.47 -20.29
CA PRO A 80 5.21 14.10 -20.25
C PRO A 80 4.06 13.10 -20.06
N VAL A 81 4.06 12.02 -20.83
CA VAL A 81 3.09 10.94 -20.71
C VAL A 81 3.81 9.64 -20.35
N ALA A 82 3.53 9.11 -19.16
CA ALA A 82 4.06 7.82 -18.73
C ALA A 82 3.56 6.71 -19.65
N HIS A 83 4.45 5.82 -20.10
CA HIS A 83 4.07 4.76 -21.05
C HIS A 83 4.73 3.39 -20.77
N GLY A 84 5.63 3.32 -19.81
CA GLY A 84 6.20 2.06 -19.36
C GLY A 84 7.09 2.22 -18.13
N VAL A 85 7.61 1.11 -17.65
CA VAL A 85 8.55 1.04 -16.54
C VAL A 85 9.72 0.13 -16.89
N VAL A 86 10.85 0.37 -16.23
CA VAL A 86 12.03 -0.50 -16.26
C VAL A 86 12.23 -1.09 -14.87
N PHE A 87 12.37 -2.41 -14.81
CA PHE A 87 12.58 -3.13 -13.57
C PHE A 87 13.68 -4.18 -13.73
N ARG A 88 14.18 -4.69 -12.60
CA ARG A 88 15.12 -5.82 -12.57
C ARG A 88 14.51 -7.00 -11.85
N ASP A 89 14.80 -8.20 -12.35
CA ASP A 89 14.46 -9.44 -11.65
C ASP A 89 15.51 -9.81 -10.58
N ALA A 90 15.32 -10.94 -9.90
CA ALA A 90 16.21 -11.44 -8.85
C ALA A 90 17.65 -11.75 -9.34
N THR A 91 17.85 -11.98 -10.65
CA THR A 91 19.18 -12.19 -11.24
C THR A 91 19.87 -10.87 -11.60
N GLY A 92 19.16 -9.75 -11.47
CA GLY A 92 19.62 -8.43 -11.88
C GLY A 92 19.37 -8.12 -13.36
N ALA A 93 18.76 -9.04 -14.13
CA ALA A 93 18.46 -8.81 -15.54
C ALA A 93 17.40 -7.70 -15.68
N LYS A 94 17.58 -6.84 -16.69
CA LYS A 94 16.74 -5.65 -16.90
C LYS A 94 15.58 -5.98 -17.84
N HIS A 95 14.37 -5.63 -17.42
CA HIS A 95 13.12 -5.84 -18.14
C HIS A 95 12.36 -4.54 -18.35
N ARG A 96 11.40 -4.56 -19.27
CA ARG A 96 10.51 -3.42 -19.53
C ARG A 96 9.07 -3.90 -19.64
N ALA A 97 8.17 -3.14 -19.03
CA ALA A 97 6.73 -3.31 -19.18
C ALA A 97 6.14 -2.02 -19.74
N TYR A 98 5.24 -2.14 -20.71
CA TYR A 98 4.62 -1.00 -21.39
C TYR A 98 3.10 -1.07 -21.28
N LEU A 99 2.48 0.11 -21.27
CA LEU A 99 1.03 0.19 -21.40
C LEU A 99 0.61 -0.28 -22.79
N LYS A 100 -0.50 -1.03 -22.87
CA LYS A 100 -1.19 -1.27 -24.14
C LYS A 100 -1.71 0.05 -24.69
N ASN A 101 -1.99 0.10 -25.99
CA ASN A 101 -2.67 1.25 -26.59
C ASN A 101 -4.07 1.39 -25.98
N GLY A 102 -4.36 2.54 -25.39
CA GLY A 102 -5.63 2.84 -24.77
C GLY A 102 -5.56 4.20 -24.08
N PRO A 103 -6.53 5.11 -24.31
CA PRO A 103 -6.46 6.47 -23.78
C PRO A 103 -6.62 6.55 -22.25
N LYS A 104 -7.07 5.46 -21.61
CA LYS A 104 -7.31 5.36 -20.16
C LYS A 104 -6.31 4.44 -19.45
N ASN A 105 -5.25 4.00 -20.13
CA ASN A 105 -4.24 3.15 -19.51
C ASN A 105 -3.24 4.01 -18.75
N GLU A 106 -2.85 3.58 -17.55
CA GLU A 106 -2.10 4.40 -16.61
C GLU A 106 -1.02 3.59 -15.90
N ILE A 107 -0.01 4.29 -15.37
CA ILE A 107 0.98 3.75 -14.45
C ILE A 107 0.72 4.37 -13.10
N ILE A 108 0.44 3.54 -12.10
CA ILE A 108 0.19 3.97 -10.73
C ILE A 108 1.41 3.60 -9.88
N VAL A 109 1.98 4.59 -9.20
CA VAL A 109 3.13 4.39 -8.31
C VAL A 109 2.65 4.25 -6.87
N SER A 110 2.64 3.01 -6.38
CA SER A 110 2.25 2.66 -5.01
C SER A 110 3.43 2.09 -4.22
N ALA A 111 4.62 2.68 -4.37
CA ALA A 111 5.88 2.19 -3.78
C ALA A 111 6.15 2.72 -2.34
N GLY A 112 5.13 3.28 -1.69
CA GLY A 112 5.20 3.79 -0.32
C GLY A 112 5.90 5.15 -0.18
N ALA A 113 5.91 5.70 1.05
CA ALA A 113 6.38 7.06 1.34
C ALA A 113 7.86 7.32 0.99
N LEU A 114 8.69 6.27 0.93
CA LEU A 114 10.09 6.37 0.54
C LEU A 114 10.30 6.00 -0.94
N GLY A 115 9.73 4.87 -1.38
CA GLY A 115 9.96 4.35 -2.72
C GLY A 115 9.31 5.19 -3.82
N SER A 116 8.13 5.76 -3.57
CA SER A 116 7.45 6.60 -4.55
C SER A 116 8.24 7.87 -4.92
N PRO A 117 8.64 8.75 -3.98
CA PRO A 117 9.42 9.93 -4.33
C PRO A 117 10.81 9.56 -4.89
N GLN A 118 11.45 8.53 -4.36
CA GLN A 118 12.73 8.04 -4.90
C GLN A 118 12.60 7.63 -6.38
N LEU A 119 11.59 6.82 -6.72
CA LEU A 119 11.35 6.37 -8.09
C LEU A 119 11.03 7.54 -9.02
N LEU A 120 10.22 8.50 -8.57
CA LEU A 120 9.90 9.69 -9.34
C LEU A 120 11.16 10.52 -9.62
N MET A 121 11.99 10.81 -8.62
CA MET A 121 13.25 11.55 -8.82
C MET A 121 14.21 10.84 -9.78
N LEU A 122 14.32 9.50 -9.70
CA LEU A 122 15.14 8.71 -10.64
C LEU A 122 14.57 8.66 -12.07
N SER A 123 13.30 9.03 -12.22
CA SER A 123 12.61 9.01 -13.52
C SER A 123 12.70 10.32 -14.28
N GLY A 124 13.24 11.38 -13.64
CA GLY A 124 13.32 12.75 -14.18
C GLY A 124 12.01 13.50 -14.05
#